data_AF-A0A7C7U1S3-F1
#
_entry.id   AF-A0A7C7U1S3-F1
#
_cell.length_a   1.000
_cell.length_b   1.000
_cell.length_c   1.000
_cell.angle_alpha   90.00
_cell.angle_beta   90.00
_cell.angle_gamma   90.00
#
_symmetry.space_group_name_H-M   'P 1'
#
loop_
_entity.id
_entity.type
_entity.pdbx_description
1 polymer ?
#
loop_
_entity_poly.entity_id
_entity_poly.type
_entity_poly.pdbx_seq_one_letter_code
_entity_poly.pdbx_strand_id
1 'polypeptide(L)' 'MAELVDYKCADCGSLESFHRERNGISCKACGSRIFMKLRRTGTKRLPAE' A
#
# COMPACT_ATOMS: atom_id res chain seq x y z
N MET A 1 3.28 2.25 19.76
CA MET A 1 3.93 1.52 18.65
C MET A 1 3.42 2.11 17.35
N ALA A 2 4.29 2.66 16.51
CA ALA A 2 3.87 3.21 15.21
C ALA A 2 3.45 2.06 14.28
N GLU A 3 2.20 2.08 13.83
CA GLU A 3 1.60 1.05 12.98
C GLU A 3 2.23 1.08 11.58
N LEU A 4 2.73 -0.06 11.11
CA LEU A 4 3.19 -0.25 9.73
C LEU A 4 1.99 -0.42 8.81
N VAL A 5 2.05 0.18 7.62
CA VAL A 5 0.98 0.08 6.63
C VAL A 5 1.54 -0.50 5.34
N ASP A 6 0.87 -1.51 4.80
CA ASP A 6 1.27 -2.17 3.57
C ASP A 6 0.75 -1.46 2.33
N TYR A 7 1.66 -1.27 1.37
CA TYR A 7 1.38 -0.70 0.06
C TYR A 7 1.97 -1.58 -1.03
N LYS A 8 1.34 -1.54 -2.19
CA LYS A 8 1.82 -2.20 -3.42
C LYS A 8 2.48 -1.15 -4.32
N CYS A 9 3.69 -1.42 -4.80
CA CYS A 9 4.34 -0.59 -5.81
C CYS A 9 3.52 -0.60 -7.12
N ALA A 10 3.28 0.57 -7.70
CA ALA A 10 2.49 0.70 -8.93
C ALA A 10 3.21 0.10 -10.16
N ASP A 11 4.54 0.13 -10.18
CA ASP A 11 5.33 -0.31 -11.34
C ASP A 11 5.69 -1.80 -11.29
N CYS A 12 6.36 -2.25 -10.22
CA CYS A 12 6.82 -3.65 -10.13
C CYS A 12 5.88 -4.57 -9.32
N GLY A 13 4.87 -4.01 -8.64
CA GLY A 13 3.93 -4.78 -7.84
C GLY A 13 4.47 -5.31 -6.51
N SER A 14 5.69 -4.95 -6.10
CA SER A 14 6.23 -5.36 -4.79
C SER A 14 5.37 -4.86 -3.63
N LEU A 15 5.28 -5.65 -2.57
CA LEU A 15 4.62 -5.25 -1.32
C LEU A 15 5.66 -4.68 -0.36
N GLU A 16 5.41 -3.47 0.12
CA GLU A 16 6.30 -2.75 1.05
C GLU A 16 5.50 -2.23 2.23
N SER A 17 6.06 -2.39 3.43
CA SER A 17 5.50 -1.87 4.67
C SER A 17 6.20 -0.57 5.06
N PHE A 18 5.43 0.50 5.27
CA PHE A 18 5.95 1.81 5.63
C PHE A 18 5.44 2.28 7.01
N HIS A 19 6.26 3.04 7.71
CA HIS A 19 5.81 3.77 8.90
C HIS A 19 4.98 4.97 8.49
N ARG A 20 3.77 5.13 9.07
CA ARG A 20 2.88 6.27 8.80
C ARG A 20 3.51 7.65 9.02
N GLU A 21 4.44 7.75 9.96
CA GLU A 21 5.03 9.02 10.40
C GLU A 21 6.30 9.40 9.65
N ARG A 22 6.91 8.48 8.88
CA ARG A 22 8.14 8.77 8.13
C ARG A 22 7.81 9.35 6.76
N ASN A 23 8.44 10.47 6.44
CA ASN A 23 8.38 11.07 5.11
C ASN A 23 9.35 10.38 4.15
N GLY A 24 8.88 10.13 2.92
CA GLY A 24 9.66 9.49 1.86
C GLY A 24 9.36 8.00 1.71
N ILE A 25 8.92 7.62 0.53
CA ILE A 25 8.64 6.23 0.14
C ILE A 25 9.36 5.93 -1.18
N SER A 26 10.04 4.79 -1.23
CA SER A 26 10.71 4.29 -2.44
C SER A 26 10.69 2.77 -2.43
N CYS A 27 10.38 2.18 -3.58
CA CYS A 27 10.32 0.75 -3.76
C CYS A 27 11.73 0.17 -3.71
N LYS A 28 11.97 -0.84 -2.87
CA LYS A 28 13.28 -1.48 -2.74
C LYS A 28 13.65 -2.33 -3.96
N ALA A 29 12.66 -2.75 -4.76
CA ALA A 29 12.88 -3.59 -5.93
C ALA A 29 13.19 -2.77 -7.21
N CYS A 30 12.48 -1.66 -7.44
CA CYS A 30 12.59 -0.91 -8.70
C CYS A 30 12.85 0.60 -8.53
N GLY A 31 12.90 1.12 -7.30
CA GLY A 31 13.15 2.55 -7.03
C GLY A 31 11.96 3.48 -7.24
N SER A 32 10.83 2.99 -7.76
CA SER A 32 9.61 3.79 -7.92
C SER A 32 9.09 4.37 -6.59
N ARG A 33 8.41 5.51 -6.67
CA ARG A 33 7.83 6.22 -5.52
C ARG A 33 6.31 6.27 -5.54
N ILE A 34 5.67 5.56 -6.48
CA ILE A 34 4.21 5.51 -6.61
C ILE A 34 3.70 4.19 -6.05
N PHE A 35 2.73 4.29 -5.14
CA PHE A 35 2.22 3.17 -4.36
C PHE A 35 0.70 3.19 -4.27
N MET A 36 0.10 1.99 -4.21
CA MET A 36 -1.34 1.77 -4.11
C MET A 36 -1.66 1.08 -2.79
N LYS A 37 -2.77 1.45 -2.15
CA LYS A 37 -3.26 0.74 -0.96
C LYS A 37 -3.80 -0.62 -1.34
N LEU A 38 -3.56 -1.61 -0.48
CA LEU A 38 -4.18 -2.91 -0.61
C LEU A 38 -5.70 -2.81 -0.43
N ARG A 39 -6.41 -3.67 -1.17
CA ARG A 39 -7.86 -3.83 -1.00
C ARG A 39 -8.12 -4.35 0.41
N ARG A 40 -9.11 -3.76 1.08
CA ARG A 40 -9.55 -4.25 2.40
C ARG A 40 -10.03 -5.69 2.27
N THR A 41 -9.69 -6.54 3.23
CA THR A 41 -10.11 -7.95 3.29
C THR A 41 -11.57 -8.12 3.72
N GLY A 42 -12.25 -7.04 4.13
CA GLY A 42 -13.66 -7.07 4.51
C GLY A 42 -14.62 -7.20 3.32
N THR A 43 -15.69 -7.97 3.52
CA THR A 43 -16.79 -8.11 2.54
C THR A 43 -17.52 -6.77 2.38
N LYS A 44 -17.54 -6.25 1.15
CA LYS A 44 -18.31 -5.05 0.81
C LYS A 44 -19.71 -5.48 0.35
N ARG A 45 -20.75 -5.09 1.09
CA ARG A 45 -22.15 -5.26 0.66
C ARG A 45 -22.57 -4.00 -0.10
N LEU A 46 -23.02 -4.17 -1.34
CA LEU A 46 -23.52 -3.10 -2.19
C LEU A 46 -24.90 -3.54 -2.71
N PRO A 47 -25.91 -2.65 -2.73
CA PRO A 47 -27.15 -2.92 -3.44
C PRO A 47 -26.83 -3.10 -4.93
N ALA A 48 -27.58 -3.96 -5.60
CA ALA A 48 -27.40 -4.26 -7.02
C ALA A 48 -28.00 -3.19 -7.95
N GLU A 49 -28.54 -2.11 -7.36
CA GLU A 49 -29.63 -1.21 -7.83
C GLU A 49 -30.97 -1.54 -7.17
#